data_AF-A0A914ZG87-F1
#
_entry.id   AF-A0A914ZG87-F1
#
_cell.length_a   1.000
_cell.length_b   1.000
_cell.length_c   1.000
_cell.angle_alpha   90.00
_cell.angle_beta   90.00
_cell.angle_gamma   90.00
#
_symmetry.space_group_name_H-M   'P 1'
#
loop_
_entity.id
_entity.type
_entity.pdbx_description
1 polymer ?
#
loop_
_entity_poly.entity_id
_entity_poly.type
_entity_poly.pdbx_seq_one_letter_code
_entity_poly.pdbx_strand_id
1 'polypeptide(L)'
;MIAGLGAACRIVTERLPDFVEHMRDVRDYFEEQLKNALGDAVVIHFATSQRIPNTSSVSFVKYPGNASDLLSKCKSFFASTGAACHAGTNRLTPIFD
;
A
#
# COMPACT_ATOMS: atom_id res chain seq x y z
N MET A 1 -0.53 -3.23 29.98
CA MET A 1 0.07 -2.88 28.66
C MET A 1 1.28 -3.75 28.31
N ILE A 2 2.17 -4.09 29.26
CA ILE A 2 3.38 -4.91 29.00
C ILE A 2 3.06 -6.37 28.60
N ALA A 3 2.13 -7.03 29.30
CA ALA A 3 1.77 -8.42 29.00
C ALA A 3 1.15 -8.61 27.59
N GLY A 4 0.35 -7.64 27.14
CA GLY A 4 -0.28 -7.68 25.81
C GLY A 4 0.74 -7.56 24.67
N LEU A 5 1.71 -6.66 24.81
CA LEU A 5 2.81 -6.54 23.84
C LEU A 5 3.63 -7.84 23.77
N GLY A 6 3.99 -8.41 24.93
CA GLY A 6 4.75 -9.66 24.98
C GLY A 6 4.03 -10.82 24.29
N ALA A 7 2.72 -10.95 24.50
CA ALA A 7 1.89 -11.95 23.82
C ALA A 7 1.85 -11.73 22.30
N ALA A 8 1.67 -10.48 21.85
CA ALA A 8 1.65 -10.14 20.43
C ALA A 8 2.99 -10.45 19.75
N CYS A 9 4.11 -10.04 20.36
CA CYS A 9 5.45 -10.34 19.84
C CYS A 9 5.68 -11.85 19.71
N ARG A 10 5.30 -12.63 20.74
CA ARG A 10 5.43 -14.09 20.71
C ARG A 10 4.65 -14.72 19.54
N ILE A 11 3.39 -14.34 19.36
CA ILE A 11 2.54 -14.83 18.26
C ILE A 11 3.16 -14.51 16.90
N VAL A 12 3.63 -13.28 16.71
CA VAL A 12 4.26 -12.86 15.45
C VAL A 12 5.53 -13.67 15.19
N THR A 13 6.40 -13.83 16.19
CA THR A 13 7.66 -14.57 16.03
C THR A 13 7.42 -16.06 15.71
N GLU A 14 6.44 -16.70 16.35
CA GLU A 14 6.11 -18.12 16.12
C GLU A 14 5.60 -18.40 14.70
N ARG A 15 5.03 -17.41 14.01
CA ARG A 15 4.30 -17.57 12.73
C ARG A 15 4.77 -16.60 11.64
N LEU A 16 5.91 -15.94 11.84
CA LEU A 16 6.37 -14.86 10.95
C LEU A 16 6.49 -15.28 9.48
N PRO A 17 7.05 -16.47 9.13
CA PRO A 17 7.15 -16.89 7.74
C PRO A 17 5.77 -16.98 7.05
N ASP A 18 4.81 -17.65 7.68
CA ASP A 18 3.42 -17.78 7.17
C ASP A 18 2.78 -16.40 6.97
N PHE A 19 2.96 -15.49 7.92
CA PHE A 19 2.44 -14.14 7.84
C PHE A 19 3.06 -13.34 6.70
N VAL A 20 4.37 -13.46 6.50
CA VAL A 20 5.08 -12.76 5.41
C VAL A 20 4.62 -13.27 4.04
N GLU A 21 4.47 -14.58 3.88
CA GLU A 21 3.99 -15.19 2.64
C GLU A 21 2.55 -14.76 2.35
N HIS A 22 1.63 -14.96 3.31
CA HIS A 22 0.23 -14.59 3.12
C HIS A 22 0.03 -13.10 2.84
N MET A 23 0.71 -12.21 3.58
CA MET A 23 0.61 -10.77 3.34
C MET A 23 1.12 -10.39 1.94
N ARG A 24 2.18 -11.04 1.46
CA ARG A 24 2.72 -10.83 0.12
C ARG A 24 1.72 -11.27 -0.94
N ASP A 25 1.14 -12.46 -0.80
CA ASP A 25 0.16 -12.99 -1.77
C ASP A 25 -1.04 -12.05 -1.91
N VAL A 26 -1.58 -11.57 -0.78
CA VAL A 26 -2.70 -10.62 -0.77
C VAL A 26 -2.31 -9.29 -1.41
N ARG A 27 -1.13 -8.76 -1.11
CA ARG A 27 -0.62 -7.52 -1.72
C ARG A 27 -0.46 -7.69 -3.24
N ASP A 28 0.17 -8.77 -3.67
CA ASP A 28 0.48 -9.01 -5.08
C ASP A 28 -0.81 -9.24 -5.88
N TYR A 29 -1.76 -9.99 -5.33
CA TYR A 29 -3.10 -10.13 -5.89
C TYR A 29 -3.81 -8.78 -6.04
N PHE A 30 -3.78 -7.93 -5.02
CA PHE A 30 -4.37 -6.59 -5.08
C PHE A 30 -3.75 -5.73 -6.19
N GLU A 31 -2.41 -5.73 -6.30
CA GLU A 31 -1.69 -4.98 -7.32
C GLU A 31 -1.96 -5.50 -8.74
N GLU A 32 -2.06 -6.82 -8.91
CA GLU A 32 -2.42 -7.45 -10.18
C GLU A 32 -3.83 -7.05 -10.61
N GLN A 33 -4.80 -7.13 -9.70
CA GLN A 33 -6.18 -6.76 -9.98
C GLN A 33 -6.34 -5.27 -10.30
N LEU A 34 -5.57 -4.40 -9.64
CA LEU A 34 -5.51 -2.98 -10.00
C LEU A 34 -4.98 -2.76 -11.42
N LYS A 35 -3.87 -3.43 -11.79
CA LYS A 35 -3.31 -3.33 -13.15
C LYS A 35 -4.29 -3.89 -14.19
N ASN A 36 -4.93 -5.01 -13.91
CA ASN A 36 -5.93 -5.61 -14.80
C ASN A 36 -7.14 -4.71 -15.01
N ALA A 37 -7.61 -4.02 -13.96
CA ALA A 37 -8.78 -3.16 -14.03
C ALA A 37 -8.49 -1.77 -14.64
N LEU A 38 -7.29 -1.22 -14.43
CA LEU A 38 -6.98 0.18 -14.72
C LEU A 38 -5.87 0.38 -15.77
N GLY A 39 -5.11 -0.66 -16.11
CA GLY A 39 -4.01 -0.61 -17.08
C GLY A 39 -3.04 0.53 -16.79
N ASP A 40 -2.72 1.33 -17.81
CA ASP A 40 -1.80 2.48 -17.70
C ASP A 40 -2.34 3.65 -16.86
N ALA A 41 -3.54 3.52 -16.28
CA ALA A 41 -4.08 4.52 -15.36
C ALA A 41 -3.56 4.35 -13.91
N VAL A 42 -2.81 3.29 -13.63
CA VAL A 42 -2.25 3.00 -12.31
C VAL A 42 -0.75 2.73 -12.38
N VAL A 43 0.00 3.27 -11.43
CA VAL A 43 1.43 3.01 -11.25
C VAL A 43 1.66 2.47 -9.85
N ILE A 44 2.33 1.32 -9.76
CA ILE A 44 2.75 0.72 -8.50
C ILE A 44 4.20 1.11 -8.23
N HIS A 45 4.45 1.83 -7.15
CA HIS A 45 5.82 2.20 -6.78
C HIS A 45 6.58 1.00 -6.19
N PHE A 46 7.89 0.95 -6.47
CA PHE A 46 8.81 -0.05 -5.93
C PHE A 46 8.42 -1.50 -6.23
N ALA A 47 7.67 -1.74 -7.31
CA ALA A 47 7.17 -3.07 -7.65
C ALA A 47 8.30 -4.11 -7.81
N THR A 48 9.49 -3.67 -8.22
CA THR A 48 10.69 -4.50 -8.43
C THR A 48 11.70 -4.43 -7.28
N SER A 49 11.49 -3.58 -6.28
CA SER A 49 12.44 -3.35 -5.18
C SER A 49 12.11 -4.22 -3.96
N GLN A 50 13.08 -4.35 -3.04
CA GLN A 50 12.78 -4.93 -1.73
C GLN A 50 11.85 -4.01 -0.94
N ARG A 51 10.70 -4.53 -0.52
CA ARG A 51 9.66 -3.81 0.22
C ARG A 51 8.93 -4.74 1.17
N ILE A 52 8.30 -4.17 2.20
CA ILE A 52 7.49 -4.93 3.17
C ILE A 52 6.34 -5.67 2.47
N PRO A 53 5.96 -6.87 2.94
CA PRO A 53 5.05 -7.75 2.21
C PRO A 53 3.60 -7.24 2.17
N ASN A 54 3.21 -6.33 3.05
CA ASN A 54 1.82 -5.99 3.32
C ASN A 54 1.38 -4.60 2.85
N THR A 55 2.28 -3.83 2.21
CA THR A 55 2.02 -2.44 1.86
C THR A 55 2.22 -2.24 0.36
N SER A 56 1.20 -1.70 -0.30
CA SER A 56 1.27 -1.23 -1.67
C SER A 56 1.25 0.29 -1.71
N SER A 57 2.06 0.88 -2.59
CA SER A 57 2.12 2.32 -2.84
C SER A 57 1.71 2.58 -4.28
N VAL A 58 0.58 3.25 -4.46
CA VAL A 58 -0.14 3.29 -5.74
C VAL A 58 -0.43 4.74 -6.14
N SER A 59 -0.15 5.07 -7.40
CA SER A 59 -0.49 6.34 -8.03
C SER A 59 -1.56 6.13 -9.11
N PHE A 60 -2.62 6.96 -9.07
CA PHE A 60 -3.71 6.94 -10.04
C PHE A 60 -3.54 8.09 -11.04
N VAL A 61 -2.77 7.86 -12.10
CA VAL A 61 -2.25 8.93 -12.99
C VAL A 61 -3.33 9.60 -13.85
N LYS A 62 -4.45 8.92 -14.12
CA LYS A 62 -5.58 9.48 -14.88
C LYS A 62 -6.67 10.06 -13.98
N TYR A 63 -6.47 10.08 -12.66
CA TYR A 63 -7.43 10.66 -11.75
C TYR A 63 -7.28 12.19 -11.70
N PRO A 64 -8.33 12.97 -11.99
CA PRO A 64 -8.22 14.43 -12.06
C PRO A 64 -8.14 15.12 -10.70
N GLY A 65 -8.57 14.44 -9.63
CA GLY A 65 -8.54 14.98 -8.26
C GLY A 65 -7.25 14.65 -7.52
N ASN A 66 -7.20 15.03 -6.24
CA ASN A 66 -6.12 14.63 -5.34
C ASN A 66 -6.43 13.29 -4.64
N ALA A 67 -5.43 12.73 -3.95
CA ALA A 67 -5.56 11.44 -3.26
C ALA A 67 -6.65 11.46 -2.16
N SER A 68 -6.84 12.58 -1.44
CA SER A 68 -7.89 12.69 -0.41
C SER A 68 -9.29 12.63 -1.01
N ASP A 69 -9.52 13.29 -2.15
CA ASP A 69 -10.79 13.22 -2.89
C ASP A 69 -11.05 11.78 -3.39
N LEU A 70 -10.04 11.09 -3.92
CA LEU A 70 -10.16 9.68 -4.29
C LEU A 70 -10.55 8.81 -3.09
N LEU A 71 -9.85 8.94 -1.96
CA LEU A 71 -10.10 8.15 -0.76
C LEU A 71 -11.49 8.42 -0.16
N SER A 72 -11.99 9.66 -0.22
CA SER A 72 -13.34 10.00 0.23
C SER A 72 -14.44 9.27 -0.55
N LYS A 73 -14.15 8.85 -1.78
CA LYS A 73 -15.06 8.08 -2.64
C LYS A 73 -14.94 6.57 -2.42
N CYS A 74 -13.89 6.11 -1.76
CA CYS A 74 -13.70 4.70 -1.44
C CYS A 74 -14.59 4.30 -0.26
N LYS A 75 -15.59 3.46 -0.51
CA LYS A 75 -16.55 3.00 0.52
C LYS A 75 -16.26 1.59 1.05
N SER A 76 -15.43 0.83 0.35
CA SER A 76 -15.21 -0.60 0.61
C SER A 76 -13.94 -0.89 1.40
N PHE A 77 -12.97 0.02 1.41
CA PHE A 77 -11.73 -0.17 2.17
C PHE A 77 -11.15 1.15 2.65
N PHE A 78 -10.30 1.05 3.67
CA PHE A 78 -9.53 2.17 4.20
C PHE A 78 -8.12 2.15 3.61
N ALA A 79 -7.66 3.33 3.21
CA ALA A 79 -6.29 3.57 2.80
C ALA A 79 -5.85 4.96 3.26
N SER A 80 -4.55 5.20 3.28
CA SER A 80 -3.97 6.48 3.64
C SER A 80 -3.27 7.11 2.44
N THR A 81 -3.18 8.45 2.44
CA THR A 81 -2.32 9.16 1.51
C THR A 81 -0.87 9.02 1.97
N GLY A 82 0.06 8.79 1.05
CA GLY A 82 1.49 8.80 1.36
C GLY A 82 1.95 10.16 1.94
N ALA A 83 2.99 10.16 2.75
CA ALA A 83 3.53 11.36 3.40
C ALA A 83 3.89 12.49 2.40
N ALA A 84 4.23 12.12 1.15
CA ALA A 84 4.50 13.07 0.06
C ALA A 84 3.28 13.92 -0.36
N CYS A 85 2.05 13.53 -0.03
CA CYS A 85 0.83 14.22 -0.47
C CYS A 85 0.41 15.39 0.43
N HIS A 86 0.96 15.55 1.65
CA HIS A 86 0.54 16.61 2.57
C HIS A 86 1.04 18.02 2.17
N ALA A 87 1.86 18.12 1.12
CA ALA A 87 2.44 19.37 0.66
C ALA A 87 1.48 20.27 -0.15
N GLY A 88 0.22 19.86 -0.37
CA GLY A 88 -0.75 20.66 -1.14
C GLY A 88 -0.40 20.87 -2.62
N THR A 89 0.64 20.18 -3.12
CA THR A 89 1.07 20.25 -4.53
C THR A 89 0.92 18.88 -5.18
N ASN A 90 0.26 18.83 -6.33
CA ASN A 90 0.08 17.61 -7.13
C ASN A 90 1.36 17.23 -7.90
N ARG A 91 2.54 17.36 -7.27
CA ARG A 91 3.80 16.92 -7.88
C ARG A 91 3.95 15.43 -7.68
N LEU A 92 4.14 14.73 -8.80
CA LEU A 92 4.81 13.45 -8.79
C LEU A 92 6.16 13.66 -8.11
N THR A 93 6.34 13.12 -6.90
CA THR A 93 7.64 13.10 -6.26
C THR A 93 8.54 12.18 -7.09
N PRO A 94 9.70 12.65 -7.58
CA PRO A 94 10.67 11.78 -8.21
C PRO A 94 11.06 10.73 -7.17
N ILE A 95 10.92 9.46 -7.53
CA ILE A 95 11.38 8.35 -6.73
C ILE A 95 12.69 7.89 -7.37
N PHE A 96 13.78 7.93 -6.61
CA PHE A 96 15.06 7.37 -7.03
C PHE A 96 15.04 5.86 -6.74
N ASP A 97 15.43 5.06 -7.74
CA ASP A 97 15.53 3.59 -7.67
C ASP A 97 16.62 3.10 -6.70
#